data_AF-A0A086LAE5-F1
#
_entry.id   AF-A0A086LAE5-F1
#
_cell.length_a   1.000
_cell.length_b   1.000
_cell.length_c   1.000
_cell.angle_alpha   90.00
_cell.angle_beta   90.00
_cell.angle_gamma   90.00
#
_symmetry.space_group_name_H-M   'P 1'
#
loop_
_entity.id
_entity.type
_entity.pdbx_description
1 polymer ?
#
loop_
_entity_poly.entity_id
_entity_poly.type
_entity_poly.pdbx_seq_one_letter_code
_entity_poly.pdbx_strand_id
1 'polypeptide(L)'
;MVPDTWVFHVTWCDHQADMVKELSLSYNRSDNSVELYDPKLRRLFLKRTPASIPLEGHLYLGNTVTIFSRQLKIVDYGDECTRSDLAPRFRKAAVIVKPHAQKHLGCILQRLTDSGFILSGIQTVQLDHQKAKRLLDIMKSPQSQPENNDTAEQTDADTQTLTDGRAVVVEIVGHDSKQRLEYIVGAEDPAQARQQSPSSLRAAYGISRTQNAVLWSALEDDSLRHLPEFLSATSAATLHEIGRDCSCCVIKPSALRHAGKIVDEILTHGFRITAIQSFHLSRNAADEFYEVYKTVLAEYSQMIDELTQGVCLAMQVEHEENDSVARLRQLSGPHDPELAKCVRPQSLRAKFGSDRVRNAVHCTDLVGDALLETQYFFSLLARSQQ
;
A
#
# COMPACT_ATOMS: atom_id res chain seq x y z
N MET A 1 -14.71 9.19 29.33
CA MET A 1 -15.41 8.09 28.63
C MET A 1 -15.13 8.26 27.16
N VAL A 2 -14.62 7.24 26.49
CA VAL A 2 -14.44 7.27 25.03
C VAL A 2 -15.84 7.20 24.41
N PRO A 3 -16.21 8.09 23.48
CA PRO A 3 -17.51 8.05 22.84
C PRO A 3 -17.66 6.74 22.06
N ASP A 4 -18.85 6.15 22.12
CA ASP A 4 -19.18 4.90 21.42
C ASP A 4 -19.35 5.11 19.90
N THR A 5 -19.50 6.37 19.49
CA THR A 5 -19.64 6.79 18.10
C THR A 5 -18.50 7.74 17.73
N TRP A 6 -17.87 7.46 16.61
CA TRP A 6 -16.92 8.36 15.97
C TRP A 6 -17.58 9.08 14.80
N VAL A 7 -17.28 10.36 14.63
CA VAL A 7 -17.85 11.18 13.55
C VAL A 7 -16.73 11.74 12.68
N PHE A 8 -16.95 11.72 11.37
CA PHE A 8 -15.99 12.18 10.36
C PHE A 8 -16.67 13.07 9.34
N HIS A 9 -15.92 14.03 8.81
CA HIS A 9 -16.22 14.69 7.55
C HIS A 9 -15.63 13.85 6.42
N VAL A 10 -16.47 13.49 5.45
CA VAL A 10 -16.07 12.68 4.30
C VAL A 10 -16.49 13.33 3.00
N THR A 11 -15.71 13.12 1.94
CA THR A 11 -16.08 13.49 0.58
C THR A 11 -16.38 12.26 -0.25
N TRP A 12 -17.38 12.38 -1.11
CA TRP A 12 -17.78 11.33 -2.06
C TRP A 12 -17.92 11.93 -3.45
N CYS A 13 -17.18 11.40 -4.42
CA CYS A 13 -17.34 11.76 -5.82
C CYS A 13 -18.51 10.97 -6.43
N ASP A 14 -19.58 11.66 -6.78
CA ASP A 14 -20.73 11.09 -7.49
C ASP A 14 -20.47 11.20 -9.00
N HIS A 15 -19.89 10.15 -9.58
CA HIS A 15 -19.53 10.11 -11.00
C HIS A 15 -20.72 10.28 -11.96
N GLN A 16 -21.95 9.95 -11.53
CA GLN A 16 -23.12 10.15 -12.37
C GLN A 16 -23.56 11.61 -12.43
N ALA A 17 -23.39 12.32 -11.32
CA ALA A 17 -23.72 13.74 -11.21
C ALA A 17 -22.53 14.67 -11.48
N ASP A 18 -21.34 14.10 -11.72
CA ASP A 18 -20.05 14.80 -11.81
C ASP A 18 -19.85 15.83 -10.68
N MET A 19 -20.16 15.41 -9.45
CA MET A 19 -20.19 16.30 -8.30
C MET A 19 -19.57 15.66 -7.06
N VAL A 20 -18.75 16.43 -6.34
CA VAL A 20 -18.24 16.04 -5.03
C VAL A 20 -19.24 16.44 -3.95
N LYS A 21 -19.72 15.46 -3.20
CA LYS A 21 -20.60 15.64 -2.04
C LYS A 21 -19.78 15.60 -0.76
N GLU A 22 -20.10 16.50 0.16
CA GLU A 22 -19.57 16.51 1.52
C GLU A 22 -20.63 15.90 2.44
N LEU A 23 -20.26 14.84 3.13
CA LEU A 23 -21.14 14.09 4.02
C LEU A 23 -20.51 14.01 5.41
N SER A 24 -21.34 13.79 6.42
CA SER A 24 -20.90 13.39 7.75
C SER A 24 -21.11 11.90 7.92
N LEU A 25 -20.03 11.18 8.22
CA LEU A 25 -20.03 9.74 8.53
C LEU A 25 -20.01 9.56 10.04
N SER A 26 -21.00 8.86 10.57
CA SER A 26 -21.00 8.39 11.96
C SER A 26 -20.76 6.88 11.96
N TYR A 27 -19.77 6.43 12.74
CA TYR A 27 -19.43 5.03 12.92
C TYR A 27 -19.66 4.64 14.39
N ASN A 28 -20.56 3.70 14.63
CA ASN A 28 -20.79 3.16 15.97
C ASN A 28 -19.95 1.89 16.17
N ARG A 29 -19.18 1.89 17.26
CA ARG A 29 -18.18 0.87 17.54
C ARG A 29 -18.78 -0.39 18.15
N SER A 30 -19.89 -0.27 18.87
CA SER A 30 -20.53 -1.40 19.55
C SER A 30 -21.11 -2.44 18.59
N ASP A 31 -21.57 -2.01 17.42
CA ASP A 31 -22.27 -2.87 16.45
C ASP A 31 -21.74 -2.77 15.01
N ASN A 32 -20.58 -2.12 14.80
CA ASN A 32 -19.98 -1.91 13.48
C ASN A 32 -20.94 -1.25 12.47
N SER A 33 -21.83 -0.38 12.93
CA SER A 33 -22.79 0.30 12.05
C SER A 33 -22.33 1.69 11.62
N VAL A 34 -22.76 2.09 10.43
CA VAL A 34 -22.46 3.38 9.82
C VAL A 34 -23.74 4.14 9.46
N GLU A 35 -23.70 5.45 9.61
CA GLU A 35 -24.74 6.39 9.19
C GLU A 35 -24.11 7.51 8.37
N LEU A 36 -24.77 7.95 7.31
CA LEU A 36 -24.35 9.10 6.51
C LEU A 36 -25.40 10.19 6.56
N TYR A 37 -24.97 11.40 6.87
CA TYR A 37 -25.81 12.59 6.89
C TYR A 37 -25.31 13.60 5.87
N ASP A 38 -26.23 14.21 5.12
CA ASP A 38 -25.95 15.29 4.19
C ASP A 38 -26.23 16.64 4.90
N PRO A 39 -25.19 17.39 5.32
CA PRO A 39 -25.37 18.65 6.03
C PRO A 39 -25.95 19.76 5.14
N LYS A 40 -25.70 19.72 3.82
CA LYS A 40 -26.19 20.74 2.89
C LYS A 40 -27.70 20.60 2.68
N LEU A 41 -28.17 19.37 2.48
CA LEU A 41 -29.60 19.06 2.29
C LEU A 41 -30.34 18.81 3.60
N ARG A 42 -29.64 18.81 4.75
CA ARG A 42 -30.18 18.55 6.09
C ARG A 42 -31.01 17.26 6.17
N ARG A 43 -30.51 16.18 5.57
CA ARG A 43 -31.20 14.89 5.52
C ARG A 43 -30.25 13.72 5.71
N LEU A 44 -30.78 12.61 6.20
CA LEU A 44 -30.07 11.34 6.17
C LEU A 44 -29.82 10.91 4.72
N PHE A 45 -28.58 10.61 4.42
CA PHE A 45 -28.14 10.05 3.15
C PHE A 45 -28.14 8.52 3.19
N LEU A 46 -27.70 7.95 4.32
CA LEU A 46 -27.77 6.52 4.62
C LEU A 46 -28.18 6.38 6.09
N LYS A 47 -29.24 5.63 6.37
CA LYS A 47 -29.65 5.31 7.75
C LYS A 47 -28.62 4.37 8.39
N ARG A 48 -28.51 4.39 9.72
CA ARG A 48 -27.69 3.43 10.49
C ARG A 48 -27.85 2.00 9.97
N THR A 49 -26.78 1.48 9.38
CA THR A 49 -26.73 0.15 8.78
C THR A 49 -25.40 -0.52 9.11
N PRO A 50 -25.36 -1.82 9.45
CA PRO A 50 -24.10 -2.54 9.66
C PRO A 50 -23.17 -2.45 8.45
N ALA A 51 -21.89 -2.16 8.68
CA ALA A 51 -20.87 -2.20 7.64
C ALA A 51 -20.50 -3.65 7.31
N SER A 52 -20.17 -3.91 6.04
CA SER A 52 -19.82 -5.26 5.56
C SER A 52 -18.52 -5.79 6.15
N ILE A 53 -17.61 -4.89 6.54
CA ILE A 53 -16.32 -5.21 7.17
C ILE A 53 -16.12 -4.32 8.42
N PRO A 54 -15.30 -4.75 9.39
CA PRO A 54 -14.88 -3.89 10.48
C PRO A 54 -14.11 -2.67 9.96
N LEU A 55 -14.56 -1.45 10.31
CA LEU A 55 -13.95 -0.22 9.80
C LEU A 55 -12.97 0.45 10.78
N GLU A 56 -12.93 0.04 12.06
CA GLU A 56 -12.15 0.71 13.10
C GLU A 56 -10.68 0.98 12.72
N GLY A 57 -9.99 0.02 12.10
CA GLY A 57 -8.60 0.19 11.64
C GLY A 57 -8.42 1.02 10.37
N HIS A 58 -9.50 1.41 9.70
CA HIS A 58 -9.50 2.11 8.42
C HIS A 58 -9.99 3.56 8.53
N LEU A 59 -10.47 3.98 9.69
CA LEU A 59 -11.05 5.31 9.90
C LEU A 59 -9.99 6.33 10.33
N TYR A 60 -9.11 6.72 9.41
CA TYR A 60 -8.08 7.74 9.61
C TYR A 60 -8.01 8.75 8.47
N LEU A 61 -7.47 9.94 8.74
CA LEU A 61 -7.44 11.04 7.79
C LEU A 61 -6.70 10.70 6.49
N GLY A 62 -7.33 11.05 5.37
CA GLY A 62 -6.86 10.79 4.02
C GLY A 62 -7.12 9.37 3.53
N ASN A 63 -7.55 8.44 4.39
CA ASN A 63 -7.96 7.11 3.92
C ASN A 63 -9.26 7.19 3.12
N THR A 64 -9.44 6.22 2.22
CA THR A 64 -10.72 6.01 1.52
C THR A 64 -11.33 4.70 2.01
N VAL A 65 -12.62 4.74 2.39
CA VAL A 65 -13.37 3.57 2.84
C VAL A 65 -14.56 3.33 1.91
N THR A 66 -14.82 2.06 1.57
CA THR A 66 -15.95 1.68 0.72
C THR A 66 -17.16 1.32 1.58
N ILE A 67 -18.24 2.11 1.49
CA ILE A 67 -19.50 1.90 2.21
C ILE A 67 -20.64 1.79 1.20
N PHE A 68 -21.29 0.62 1.12
CA PHE A 68 -22.36 0.32 0.15
C PHE A 68 -22.04 0.80 -1.28
N SER A 69 -20.89 0.35 -1.80
CA SER A 69 -20.36 0.68 -3.13
C SER A 69 -20.00 2.16 -3.36
N ARG A 70 -19.89 2.96 -2.29
CA ARG A 70 -19.43 4.35 -2.34
C ARG A 70 -18.06 4.47 -1.69
N GLN A 71 -17.14 5.11 -2.39
CA GLN A 71 -15.79 5.36 -1.90
C GLN A 71 -15.77 6.73 -1.22
N LEU A 72 -15.68 6.71 0.10
CA LEU A 72 -15.73 7.90 0.93
C LEU A 72 -14.32 8.22 1.40
N LYS A 73 -13.80 9.38 1.01
CA LYS A 73 -12.50 9.87 1.48
C LYS A 73 -12.69 10.61 2.79
N ILE A 74 -11.97 10.19 3.83
CA ILE A 74 -12.01 10.84 5.14
C ILE A 74 -11.15 12.10 5.08
N VAL A 75 -11.77 13.27 5.24
CA VAL A 75 -11.10 14.56 5.09
C VAL A 75 -10.80 15.23 6.43
N ASP A 76 -11.67 15.09 7.42
CA ASP A 76 -11.46 15.60 8.79
C ASP A 76 -12.30 14.78 9.79
N TYR A 77 -12.03 14.99 11.08
CA TYR A 77 -12.89 14.53 12.16
C TYR A 77 -14.11 15.44 12.27
N GLY A 78 -15.27 14.86 12.54
CA GLY A 78 -16.54 15.58 12.69
C GLY A 78 -16.73 16.22 14.06
N ASP A 79 -15.97 15.78 15.06
CA ASP A 79 -15.97 16.35 16.40
C ASP A 79 -14.61 16.19 17.10
N GLU A 80 -14.41 17.01 18.14
CA GLU A 80 -13.14 17.05 18.90
C GLU A 80 -12.90 15.78 19.73
N CYS A 81 -13.98 15.05 20.07
CA CYS A 81 -13.89 13.83 20.87
C CYS A 81 -13.28 12.70 20.04
N THR A 82 -13.75 12.54 18.81
CA THR A 82 -13.22 11.63 17.79
C THR A 82 -11.78 12.00 17.45
N ARG A 83 -11.49 13.29 17.25
CA ARG A 83 -10.12 13.78 16.99
C ARG A 83 -9.17 13.40 18.12
N SER A 84 -9.55 13.69 19.37
CA SER A 84 -8.72 13.41 20.55
C SER A 84 -8.44 11.92 20.75
N ASP A 85 -9.39 11.05 20.39
CA ASP A 85 -9.23 9.59 20.51
C ASP A 85 -8.39 8.99 19.38
N LEU A 86 -8.59 9.45 18.13
CA LEU A 86 -8.04 8.80 16.94
C LEU A 86 -6.77 9.43 16.38
N ALA A 87 -6.62 10.76 16.47
CA ALA A 87 -5.45 11.42 15.88
C ALA A 87 -4.11 10.92 16.46
N PRO A 88 -3.99 10.59 17.76
CA PRO A 88 -2.78 9.97 18.29
C PRO A 88 -2.56 8.53 17.81
N ARG A 89 -3.64 7.78 17.51
CA ARG A 89 -3.59 6.36 17.11
C ARG A 89 -3.20 6.14 15.66
N PHE A 90 -3.46 7.11 14.80
CA PHE A 90 -3.26 6.99 13.36
C PHE A 90 -2.29 8.06 12.84
N ARG A 91 -1.05 8.04 13.34
CA ARG A 91 0.02 8.90 12.82
C ARG A 91 0.65 8.27 11.60
N LYS A 92 0.63 9.01 10.50
CA LYS A 92 1.30 8.65 9.26
C LYS A 92 2.83 8.68 9.44
N ALA A 93 3.51 7.82 8.72
CA ALA A 93 4.96 7.80 8.59
C ALA A 93 5.31 7.21 7.22
N ALA A 94 6.54 7.45 6.77
CA ALA A 94 7.05 6.89 5.52
C ALA A 94 8.32 6.09 5.79
N VAL A 95 8.46 4.99 5.07
CA VAL A 95 9.67 4.16 5.02
C VAL A 95 10.08 4.02 3.57
N ILE A 96 11.31 4.37 3.24
CA ILE A 96 11.89 4.17 1.91
C ILE A 96 12.81 2.97 1.98
N VAL A 97 12.52 1.95 1.20
CA VAL A 97 13.40 0.80 0.98
C VAL A 97 14.36 1.15 -0.15
N LYS A 98 15.66 1.20 0.16
CA LYS A 98 16.74 1.50 -0.79
C LYS A 98 16.87 0.36 -1.83
N PRO A 99 17.37 0.65 -3.05
CA PRO A 99 17.44 -0.34 -4.14
C PRO A 99 18.07 -1.68 -3.76
N HIS A 100 19.20 -1.69 -3.06
CA HIS A 100 19.90 -2.93 -2.66
C HIS A 100 19.09 -3.84 -1.72
N ALA A 101 18.12 -3.28 -0.99
CA ALA A 101 17.29 -3.99 -0.02
C ALA A 101 15.93 -4.43 -0.60
N GLN A 102 15.60 -4.10 -1.86
CA GLN A 102 14.33 -4.49 -2.48
C GLN A 102 14.10 -6.00 -2.51
N LYS A 103 15.16 -6.82 -2.63
CA LYS A 103 15.08 -8.29 -2.53
C LYS A 103 14.56 -8.79 -1.17
N HIS A 104 14.50 -7.93 -0.16
CA HIS A 104 13.97 -8.22 1.17
C HIS A 104 12.67 -7.46 1.47
N LEU A 105 12.01 -6.89 0.44
CA LEU A 105 10.80 -6.09 0.60
C LEU A 105 9.70 -6.84 1.36
N GLY A 106 9.49 -8.13 1.06
CA GLY A 106 8.48 -8.94 1.73
C GLY A 106 8.70 -9.04 3.24
N CYS A 107 9.92 -9.38 3.65
CA CYS A 107 10.33 -9.39 5.05
C CYS A 107 10.21 -8.01 5.72
N ILE A 108 10.59 -6.93 5.04
CA ILE A 108 10.47 -5.56 5.56
C ILE A 108 9.01 -5.21 5.81
N LEU A 109 8.13 -5.42 4.83
CA LEU A 109 6.69 -5.18 4.95
C LEU A 109 6.07 -6.06 6.06
N GLN A 110 6.51 -7.31 6.17
CA GLN A 110 6.06 -8.19 7.23
C GLN A 110 6.47 -7.66 8.60
N ARG A 111 7.71 -7.18 8.76
CA ARG A 111 8.17 -6.61 10.02
C ARG A 111 7.42 -5.33 10.40
N LEU A 112 7.09 -4.47 9.43
CA LEU A 112 6.27 -3.27 9.68
C LEU A 112 4.87 -3.68 10.18
N THR A 113 4.22 -4.62 9.49
CA THR A 113 2.87 -5.08 9.84
C THR A 113 2.82 -5.84 11.16
N ASP A 114 3.77 -6.75 11.42
CA ASP A 114 3.91 -7.47 12.71
C ASP A 114 4.12 -6.52 13.88
N SER A 115 4.76 -5.37 13.63
CA SER A 115 4.96 -4.34 14.64
C SER A 115 3.68 -3.56 14.94
N GLY A 116 2.59 -3.76 14.18
CA GLY A 116 1.27 -3.14 14.33
C GLY A 116 1.00 -1.96 13.41
N PHE A 117 1.79 -1.78 12.34
CA PHE A 117 1.55 -0.71 11.37
C PHE A 117 0.57 -1.15 10.28
N ILE A 118 -0.28 -0.23 9.85
CA ILE A 118 -1.14 -0.39 8.68
C ILE A 118 -0.40 0.17 7.47
N LEU A 119 -0.34 -0.60 6.38
CA LEU A 119 0.18 -0.13 5.10
C LEU A 119 -0.89 0.76 4.45
N SER A 120 -0.67 2.07 4.41
CA SER A 120 -1.61 3.00 3.78
C SER A 120 -1.31 3.25 2.32
N GLY A 121 -0.05 3.10 1.91
CA GLY A 121 0.39 3.30 0.55
C GLY A 121 1.72 2.61 0.28
N ILE A 122 1.93 2.16 -0.95
CA ILE A 122 3.22 1.66 -1.41
C ILE A 122 3.40 2.04 -2.86
N GLN A 123 4.61 2.45 -3.24
CA GLN A 123 4.92 2.79 -4.62
C GLN A 123 6.40 2.60 -4.92
N THR A 124 6.71 1.95 -6.05
CA THR A 124 8.04 1.98 -6.64
C THR A 124 8.32 3.34 -7.27
N VAL A 125 9.51 3.88 -6.99
CA VAL A 125 9.98 5.14 -7.57
C VAL A 125 11.33 4.95 -8.23
N GLN A 126 11.46 5.48 -9.45
CA GLN A 126 12.76 5.69 -10.09
C GLN A 126 13.16 7.15 -9.89
N LEU A 127 14.29 7.36 -9.22
CA LEU A 127 14.75 8.69 -8.83
C LEU A 127 15.93 9.11 -9.71
N ASP A 128 15.86 10.32 -10.25
CA ASP A 128 17.04 11.04 -10.70
C ASP A 128 17.67 11.79 -9.50
N HIS A 129 18.84 12.37 -9.70
CA HIS A 129 19.59 13.04 -8.62
C HIS A 129 18.78 14.16 -7.94
N GLN A 130 18.04 14.96 -8.73
CA GLN A 130 17.21 16.05 -8.20
C GLN A 130 16.03 15.53 -7.37
N LYS A 131 15.33 14.50 -7.87
CA LYS A 131 14.22 13.86 -7.16
C LYS A 131 14.69 13.15 -5.90
N ALA A 132 15.83 12.46 -5.94
CA ALA A 132 16.41 11.80 -4.78
C ALA A 132 16.76 12.83 -3.69
N LYS A 133 17.39 13.96 -4.04
CA LYS A 133 17.66 15.04 -3.09
C LYS A 133 16.38 15.60 -2.48
N ARG A 134 15.38 15.91 -3.30
CA ARG A 134 14.07 16.41 -2.82
C ARG A 134 13.40 15.41 -1.87
N LEU A 135 13.48 14.12 -2.18
CA LEU A 135 12.92 13.07 -1.31
C LEU A 135 13.67 13.00 0.01
N LEU A 136 15.00 13.08 0.01
CA LEU A 136 15.79 13.14 1.24
C LEU A 136 15.41 14.37 2.08
N ASP A 137 15.22 15.54 1.46
CA ASP A 137 14.80 16.76 2.15
C ASP A 137 13.40 16.63 2.78
N ILE A 138 12.46 15.97 2.08
CA ILE A 138 11.13 15.64 2.64
C ILE A 138 11.23 14.70 3.85
N MET A 139 12.16 13.75 3.80
CA MET A 139 12.32 12.71 4.82
C MET A 139 13.09 13.19 6.05
N LYS A 140 13.96 14.19 5.91
CA LYS A 140 14.67 14.81 7.04
C LYS A 140 13.66 15.44 8.00
N SER A 141 13.70 15.02 9.27
CA SER A 141 12.90 15.65 10.31
C SER A 141 13.49 17.03 10.62
N PRO A 142 12.69 18.08 10.85
CA PRO A 142 13.21 19.36 11.36
C PRO A 142 13.91 19.23 12.72
N GLN A 143 13.77 18.09 13.42
CA GLN A 143 14.38 17.82 14.73
C GLN A 143 15.65 16.95 14.70
N SER A 144 16.06 16.39 13.54
CA SER A 144 17.45 15.95 13.42
C SER A 144 18.28 17.22 13.45
N GLN A 145 18.82 17.54 14.65
CA GLN A 145 19.86 18.54 14.76
C GLN A 145 20.88 18.23 13.66
N PRO A 146 21.37 19.23 12.92
CA PRO A 146 22.54 19.01 12.10
C PRO A 146 23.62 18.56 13.07
N GLU A 147 23.88 17.25 13.16
CA GLU A 147 25.19 16.84 13.58
C GLU A 147 26.12 17.60 12.62
N ASN A 148 27.02 18.42 13.18
CA ASN A 148 27.91 19.33 12.45
C ASN A 148 28.87 18.61 11.46
N ASN A 149 28.57 17.36 11.08
CA ASN A 149 29.37 16.43 10.30
C ASN A 149 28.65 15.84 9.08
N ASP A 150 27.40 16.22 8.76
CA ASP A 150 26.80 15.88 7.45
C ASP A 150 27.54 16.68 6.36
N THR A 151 28.69 16.17 5.94
CA THR A 151 29.46 16.74 4.84
C THR A 151 28.62 16.64 3.56
N ALA A 152 28.79 17.62 2.66
CA ALA A 152 28.14 17.59 1.36
C ALA A 152 28.39 16.26 0.61
N GLU A 153 29.54 15.63 0.88
CA GLU A 153 29.93 14.31 0.37
C GLU A 153 28.98 13.18 0.84
N GLN A 154 28.54 13.20 2.10
CA GLN A 154 27.62 12.19 2.64
C GLN A 154 26.23 12.30 2.00
N THR A 155 25.73 13.53 1.83
CA THR A 155 24.43 13.76 1.16
C THR A 155 24.48 13.35 -0.32
N ASP A 156 25.60 13.57 -1.01
CA ASP A 156 25.78 13.13 -2.40
C ASP A 156 25.83 11.61 -2.51
N ALA A 157 26.55 10.94 -1.59
CA ALA A 157 26.58 9.49 -1.52
C ALA A 157 25.20 8.86 -1.25
N ASP A 158 24.43 9.41 -0.31
CA ASP A 158 23.07 8.93 -0.03
C ASP A 158 22.14 9.16 -1.22
N THR A 159 22.27 10.29 -1.91
CA THR A 159 21.55 10.57 -3.16
C THR A 159 21.91 9.52 -4.22
N GLN A 160 23.19 9.21 -4.39
CA GLN A 160 23.65 8.20 -5.33
C GLN A 160 23.06 6.81 -5.03
N THR A 161 23.03 6.40 -3.76
CA THR A 161 22.44 5.08 -3.42
C THR A 161 20.95 4.95 -3.74
N LEU A 162 20.22 6.07 -3.80
CA LEU A 162 18.81 6.11 -4.18
C LEU A 162 18.61 6.15 -5.69
N THR A 163 19.59 6.63 -6.46
CA THR A 163 19.55 6.68 -7.94
C THR A 163 20.12 5.42 -8.60
N ASP A 164 20.88 4.59 -7.88
CA ASP A 164 21.47 3.34 -8.36
C ASP A 164 20.43 2.29 -8.83
N GLY A 165 19.16 2.46 -8.48
CA GLY A 165 18.09 1.59 -8.93
C GLY A 165 16.72 2.14 -8.54
N ARG A 166 15.74 1.24 -8.50
CA ARG A 166 14.39 1.57 -8.05
C ARG A 166 14.37 1.57 -6.52
N ALA A 167 13.75 2.57 -5.90
CA ALA A 167 13.43 2.56 -4.48
C ALA A 167 11.94 2.23 -4.30
N VAL A 168 11.54 1.79 -3.10
CA VAL A 168 10.12 1.61 -2.76
C VAL A 168 9.78 2.52 -1.59
N VAL A 169 8.80 3.39 -1.79
CA VAL A 169 8.25 4.21 -0.71
C VAL A 169 7.03 3.49 -0.14
N VAL A 170 7.02 3.31 1.17
CA VAL A 170 5.96 2.66 1.93
C VAL A 170 5.41 3.68 2.92
N GLU A 171 4.17 4.11 2.69
CA GLU A 171 3.43 4.92 3.66
C GLU A 171 2.74 3.99 4.65
N ILE A 172 2.93 4.28 5.93
CA ILE A 172 2.38 3.50 7.03
C ILE A 172 1.64 4.39 8.01
N VAL A 173 0.70 3.80 8.74
CA VAL A 173 -0.09 4.47 9.76
C VAL A 173 -0.08 3.63 11.04
N GLY A 174 0.10 4.29 12.19
CA GLY A 174 0.01 3.62 13.48
C GLY A 174 0.14 4.58 14.66
N HIS A 175 -0.02 4.02 15.86
CA HIS A 175 0.22 4.73 17.13
C HIS A 175 1.72 4.74 17.43
N ASP A 176 2.25 5.77 18.08
CA ASP A 176 3.68 5.90 18.43
C ASP A 176 4.61 5.58 17.26
N SER A 177 4.27 6.06 16.06
CA SER A 177 4.96 5.69 14.83
C SER A 177 6.46 5.96 14.91
N LYS A 178 6.87 7.05 15.56
CA LYS A 178 8.28 7.43 15.77
C LYS A 178 9.02 6.41 16.64
N GLN A 179 8.60 6.20 17.88
CA GLN A 179 9.29 5.30 18.81
C GLN A 179 9.33 3.86 18.29
N ARG A 180 8.23 3.40 17.67
CA ARG A 180 8.18 2.06 17.06
C ARG A 180 9.08 1.97 15.84
N LEU A 181 9.14 2.99 14.99
CA LEU A 181 10.07 3.01 13.84
C LEU A 181 11.53 3.03 14.30
N GLU A 182 11.90 3.84 15.29
CA GLU A 182 13.24 3.88 15.87
C GLU A 182 13.68 2.48 16.32
N TYR A 183 12.81 1.76 17.04
CA TYR A 183 13.08 0.41 17.50
C TYR A 183 13.22 -0.61 16.36
N ILE A 184 12.29 -0.63 15.41
CA ILE A 184 12.29 -1.66 14.36
C ILE A 184 13.33 -1.40 13.28
N VAL A 185 13.63 -0.13 12.99
CA VAL A 185 14.61 0.25 11.97
C VAL A 185 16.02 0.14 12.53
N GLY A 186 16.25 0.60 13.76
CA GLY A 186 17.56 0.60 14.41
C GLY A 186 18.46 1.77 13.99
N ALA A 187 19.65 1.80 14.60
CA ALA A 187 20.67 2.83 14.36
C ALA A 187 21.03 2.96 12.88
N GLU A 188 21.40 4.16 12.45
CA GLU A 188 21.68 4.47 11.03
C GLU A 188 22.85 3.67 10.46
N ASP A 189 23.89 3.46 11.26
CA ASP A 189 25.01 2.59 10.94
C ASP A 189 24.61 1.11 11.18
N PRO A 190 24.56 0.25 10.14
CA PRO A 190 24.22 -1.16 10.30
C PRO A 190 25.13 -1.91 11.28
N ALA A 191 26.40 -1.51 11.43
CA ALA A 191 27.32 -2.14 12.38
C ALA A 191 26.89 -1.84 13.83
N GLN A 192 26.47 -0.60 14.11
CA GLN A 192 25.92 -0.22 15.41
C GLN A 192 24.55 -0.86 15.64
N ALA A 193 23.70 -0.90 14.62
CA ALA A 193 22.40 -1.54 14.68
C ALA A 193 22.52 -3.03 15.06
N ARG A 194 23.50 -3.76 14.49
CA ARG A 194 23.77 -5.16 14.86
C ARG A 194 24.16 -5.34 16.32
N GLN A 195 24.80 -4.34 16.94
CA GLN A 195 25.19 -4.40 18.35
C GLN A 195 24.04 -4.03 19.28
N GLN A 196 23.30 -2.97 18.96
CA GLN A 196 22.25 -2.40 19.82
C GLN A 196 20.89 -3.10 19.65
N SER A 197 20.57 -3.53 18.43
CA SER A 197 19.27 -4.10 18.07
C SER A 197 19.42 -5.08 16.89
N PRO A 198 19.94 -6.31 17.16
CA PRO A 198 20.25 -7.29 16.11
C PRO A 198 19.07 -7.69 15.22
N SER A 199 17.84 -7.56 15.73
CA SER A 199 16.62 -7.87 14.99
C SER A 199 16.09 -6.71 14.16
N SER A 200 16.73 -5.55 14.18
CA SER A 200 16.28 -4.36 13.44
C SER A 200 16.51 -4.51 11.93
N LEU A 201 15.75 -3.74 11.14
CA LEU A 201 15.81 -3.79 9.68
C LEU A 201 17.22 -3.43 9.16
N ARG A 202 17.86 -2.41 9.74
CA ARG A 202 19.22 -2.01 9.36
C ARG A 202 20.26 -3.04 9.77
N ALA A 203 20.09 -3.70 10.92
CA ALA A 203 20.97 -4.79 11.32
C ALA A 203 20.86 -6.01 10.40
N ALA A 204 19.64 -6.35 9.97
CA ALA A 204 19.35 -7.51 9.15
C ALA A 204 19.76 -7.31 7.67
N TYR A 205 19.47 -6.14 7.10
CA TYR A 205 19.56 -5.92 5.66
C TYR A 205 20.54 -4.81 5.24
N GLY A 206 21.07 -4.04 6.19
CA GLY A 206 22.06 -3.00 5.90
C GLY A 206 23.45 -3.56 5.62
N ILE A 207 24.17 -2.90 4.72
CA ILE A 207 25.53 -3.24 4.28
C ILE A 207 26.54 -2.23 4.84
N SER A 208 26.24 -0.94 4.69
CA SER A 208 27.09 0.19 5.11
C SER A 208 26.21 1.36 5.57
N ARG A 209 26.81 2.47 6.03
CA ARG A 209 26.05 3.68 6.40
C ARG A 209 25.20 4.22 5.25
N THR A 210 25.76 4.32 4.05
CA THR A 210 25.05 4.76 2.85
C THR A 210 24.10 3.68 2.31
N GLN A 211 24.43 2.40 2.48
CA GLN A 211 23.56 1.27 2.12
C GLN A 211 22.94 0.65 3.39
N ASN A 212 22.19 1.47 4.14
CA ASN A 212 21.56 1.08 5.39
C ASN A 212 20.17 0.44 5.22
N ALA A 213 19.86 -0.16 4.07
CA ALA A 213 18.56 -0.75 3.70
C ALA A 213 17.33 0.19 3.67
N VAL A 214 17.06 0.93 4.74
CA VAL A 214 15.84 1.74 4.88
C VAL A 214 16.12 3.14 5.43
N LEU A 215 15.43 4.12 4.85
CA LEU A 215 15.23 5.45 5.41
C LEU A 215 13.81 5.52 5.94
N TRP A 216 13.56 6.32 6.97
CA TRP A 216 12.22 6.50 7.49
C TRP A 216 12.04 7.91 8.05
N SER A 217 10.79 8.34 8.12
CA SER A 217 10.39 9.60 8.74
C SER A 217 8.99 9.42 9.30
N ALA A 218 8.80 9.76 10.57
CA ALA A 218 7.47 9.77 11.19
C ALA A 218 6.91 11.19 11.15
N LEU A 219 5.63 11.36 10.80
CA LEU A 219 5.00 12.68 10.92
C LEU A 219 4.85 13.03 12.40
N GLU A 220 5.68 13.96 12.85
CA GLU A 220 5.31 14.88 13.92
C GLU A 220 4.86 16.24 13.35
N ASP A 221 5.17 16.54 12.08
CA ASP A 221 4.95 17.85 11.45
C ASP A 221 4.62 17.78 9.95
N ASP A 222 4.31 18.94 9.36
CA ASP A 222 3.84 19.23 7.98
C ASP A 222 4.70 18.66 6.81
N SER A 223 5.92 18.18 7.07
CA SER A 223 6.92 17.87 6.02
C SER A 223 6.51 16.78 5.03
N LEU A 224 5.80 15.74 5.49
CA LEU A 224 5.33 14.65 4.63
C LEU A 224 4.04 14.99 3.88
N ARG A 225 3.44 16.18 4.07
CA ARG A 225 2.27 16.61 3.28
C ARG A 225 2.58 16.69 1.78
N HIS A 226 3.84 16.91 1.41
CA HIS A 226 4.29 16.95 0.03
C HIS A 226 4.65 15.58 -0.56
N LEU A 227 4.71 14.52 0.25
CA LEU A 227 5.10 13.19 -0.23
C LEU A 227 4.11 12.65 -1.28
N PRO A 228 2.78 12.71 -1.09
CA PRO A 228 1.84 12.22 -2.10
C PRO A 228 1.98 12.94 -3.44
N GLU A 229 2.12 14.27 -3.43
CA GLU A 229 2.33 15.07 -4.65
C GLU A 229 3.63 14.68 -5.36
N PHE A 230 4.71 14.49 -4.59
CA PHE A 230 6.00 14.03 -5.11
C PHE A 230 5.90 12.64 -5.76
N LEU A 231 5.22 11.70 -5.10
CA LEU A 231 5.04 10.32 -5.58
C LEU A 231 4.21 10.28 -6.85
N SER A 232 3.12 11.06 -6.91
CA SER A 232 2.29 11.23 -8.10
C SER A 232 3.13 11.70 -9.29
N ALA A 233 3.89 12.79 -9.13
CA ALA A 233 4.77 13.32 -10.18
C ALA A 233 5.86 12.35 -10.63
N THR A 234 6.30 11.45 -9.75
CA THR A 234 7.37 10.48 -10.03
C THR A 234 6.86 9.20 -10.70
N SER A 235 5.60 8.81 -10.47
CA SER A 235 5.00 7.56 -10.98
C SER A 235 5.08 7.41 -12.50
N ALA A 236 4.87 8.51 -13.24
CA ALA A 236 4.78 8.51 -14.70
C ALA A 236 6.08 8.08 -15.43
N ALA A 237 7.24 8.15 -14.76
CA ALA A 237 8.55 7.85 -15.37
C ALA A 237 8.98 6.37 -15.23
N THR A 238 8.38 5.61 -14.31
CA THR A 238 8.82 4.23 -13.97
C THR A 238 8.40 3.20 -15.05
N LEU A 239 7.55 3.61 -16.00
CA LEU A 239 6.94 2.79 -17.06
C LEU A 239 7.87 2.41 -18.23
N HIS A 240 9.09 2.96 -18.29
CA HIS A 240 9.94 2.83 -19.48
C HIS A 240 10.61 1.48 -19.70
N GLU A 241 10.40 0.49 -18.80
CA GLU A 241 10.92 -0.87 -18.96
C GLU A 241 9.86 -1.91 -18.57
N ILE A 242 8.73 -1.93 -19.28
CA ILE A 242 7.92 -3.16 -19.28
C ILE A 242 8.68 -4.19 -20.12
N GLY A 243 9.44 -5.05 -19.45
CA GLY A 243 10.15 -6.16 -20.08
C GLY A 243 9.19 -7.04 -20.88
N ARG A 244 9.69 -7.63 -21.98
CA ARG A 244 8.87 -8.51 -22.85
C ARG A 244 8.36 -9.77 -22.13
N ASP A 245 9.00 -10.14 -21.02
CA ASP A 245 8.62 -11.30 -20.21
C ASP A 245 8.35 -10.91 -18.76
N CYS A 246 7.24 -10.20 -18.56
CA CYS A 246 6.72 -9.86 -17.25
C CYS A 246 5.34 -10.48 -17.03
N SER A 247 4.84 -10.42 -15.81
CA SER A 247 3.47 -10.77 -15.45
C SER A 247 2.92 -9.77 -14.44
N CYS A 248 1.60 -9.57 -14.45
CA CYS A 248 0.91 -8.81 -13.42
C CYS A 248 0.49 -9.75 -12.28
N CYS A 249 0.69 -9.30 -11.04
CA CYS A 249 0.18 -9.92 -9.83
C CYS A 249 -0.56 -8.87 -9.01
N VAL A 250 -1.79 -9.15 -8.58
CA VAL A 250 -2.55 -8.23 -7.71
C VAL A 250 -2.89 -8.94 -6.40
N ILE A 251 -2.37 -8.43 -5.29
CA ILE A 251 -2.81 -8.82 -3.95
C ILE A 251 -4.14 -8.15 -3.69
N LYS A 252 -5.19 -8.96 -3.53
CA LYS A 252 -6.56 -8.50 -3.32
C LYS A 252 -6.75 -7.89 -1.92
N PRO A 253 -7.75 -7.01 -1.72
CA PRO A 253 -8.00 -6.37 -0.43
C PRO A 253 -8.11 -7.35 0.74
N SER A 254 -8.81 -8.48 0.58
CA SER A 254 -8.94 -9.51 1.62
C SER A 254 -7.61 -10.15 2.07
N ALA A 255 -6.57 -10.11 1.24
CA ALA A 255 -5.24 -10.65 1.53
C ALA A 255 -4.18 -9.59 1.83
N LEU A 256 -4.55 -8.30 1.86
CA LEU A 256 -3.61 -7.20 2.11
C LEU A 256 -2.89 -7.35 3.47
N ARG A 257 -3.56 -7.89 4.49
CA ARG A 257 -2.95 -8.22 5.80
C ARG A 257 -1.79 -9.22 5.72
N HIS A 258 -1.68 -9.97 4.62
CA HIS A 258 -0.62 -10.93 4.34
C HIS A 258 0.35 -10.43 3.26
N ALA A 259 0.31 -9.15 2.90
CA ALA A 259 1.12 -8.59 1.82
C ALA A 259 2.62 -8.87 2.00
N GLY A 260 3.16 -8.70 3.21
CA GLY A 260 4.57 -9.03 3.50
C GLY A 260 4.93 -10.47 3.15
N LYS A 261 4.16 -11.44 3.65
CA LYS A 261 4.36 -12.87 3.34
C LYS A 261 4.19 -13.20 1.85
N ILE A 262 3.19 -12.62 1.19
CA ILE A 262 2.94 -12.88 -0.24
C ILE A 262 4.09 -12.33 -1.09
N VAL A 263 4.52 -11.09 -0.81
CA VAL A 263 5.66 -10.47 -1.49
C VAL A 263 6.94 -11.28 -1.26
N ASP A 264 7.15 -11.78 -0.03
CA ASP A 264 8.31 -12.62 0.29
C ASP A 264 8.29 -13.95 -0.45
N GLU A 265 7.14 -14.62 -0.53
CA GLU A 265 6.96 -15.85 -1.33
C GLU A 265 7.26 -15.59 -2.81
N ILE A 266 6.81 -14.47 -3.37
CA ILE A 266 7.13 -14.10 -4.76
C ILE A 266 8.64 -13.93 -4.94
N LEU A 267 9.30 -13.15 -4.09
CA LEU A 267 10.74 -12.88 -4.18
C LEU A 267 11.60 -14.14 -3.98
N THR A 268 11.23 -15.00 -3.03
CA THR A 268 11.95 -16.24 -2.73
C THR A 268 11.79 -17.32 -3.81
N HIS A 269 10.76 -17.23 -4.66
CA HIS A 269 10.55 -18.10 -5.81
C HIS A 269 11.17 -17.54 -7.12
N GLY A 270 12.24 -16.75 -7.02
CA GLY A 270 13.02 -16.31 -8.18
C GLY A 270 12.41 -15.16 -8.99
N PHE A 271 11.36 -14.51 -8.47
CA PHE A 271 10.82 -13.31 -9.10
C PHE A 271 11.52 -12.05 -8.60
N ARG A 272 11.76 -11.13 -9.53
CA ARG A 272 12.08 -9.73 -9.26
C ARG A 272 10.81 -8.90 -9.43
N ILE A 273 10.52 -8.05 -8.45
CA ILE A 273 9.43 -7.05 -8.54
C ILE A 273 10.00 -5.81 -9.21
N THR A 274 9.55 -5.51 -10.44
CA THR A 274 10.01 -4.31 -11.18
C THR A 274 9.18 -3.08 -10.85
N ALA A 275 7.91 -3.25 -10.52
CA ALA A 275 7.03 -2.20 -10.03
C ALA A 275 6.04 -2.77 -9.00
N ILE A 276 5.76 -2.02 -7.94
CA ILE A 276 4.68 -2.28 -6.98
C ILE A 276 3.98 -0.96 -6.67
N GLN A 277 2.64 -0.98 -6.64
CA GLN A 277 1.85 0.19 -6.26
C GLN A 277 0.52 -0.21 -5.61
N SER A 278 0.10 0.54 -4.59
CA SER A 278 -1.25 0.43 -4.00
C SER A 278 -2.28 1.19 -4.83
N PHE A 279 -3.46 0.59 -5.02
CA PHE A 279 -4.58 1.21 -5.73
C PHE A 279 -5.88 1.04 -4.94
N HIS A 280 -6.73 2.06 -5.02
CA HIS A 280 -8.13 1.99 -4.62
C HIS A 280 -8.98 2.03 -5.89
N LEU A 281 -9.44 0.87 -6.35
CA LEU A 281 -10.11 0.76 -7.64
C LEU A 281 -11.56 1.19 -7.56
N SER A 282 -12.00 2.06 -8.48
CA SER A 282 -13.41 2.34 -8.68
C SER A 282 -14.11 1.10 -9.25
N ARG A 283 -15.44 1.05 -9.13
CA ARG A 283 -16.20 -0.08 -9.69
C ARG A 283 -16.03 -0.20 -11.20
N ASN A 284 -15.98 0.92 -11.91
CA ASN A 284 -15.76 0.93 -13.35
C ASN A 284 -14.35 0.41 -13.68
N ALA A 285 -13.33 0.85 -12.94
CA ALA A 285 -11.97 0.38 -13.15
C ALA A 285 -11.83 -1.14 -12.90
N ALA A 286 -12.51 -1.67 -11.88
CA ALA A 286 -12.53 -3.10 -11.63
C ALA A 286 -13.35 -3.90 -12.67
N ASP A 287 -14.46 -3.36 -13.19
CA ASP A 287 -15.24 -3.97 -14.28
C ASP A 287 -14.42 -4.07 -15.57
N GLU A 288 -13.74 -2.97 -15.95
CA GLU A 288 -12.82 -2.91 -17.09
C GLU A 288 -11.65 -3.89 -16.92
N PHE A 289 -10.99 -3.89 -15.77
CA PHE A 289 -9.86 -4.79 -15.50
C PHE A 289 -10.25 -6.27 -15.64
N TYR A 290 -11.45 -6.64 -15.19
CA TYR A 290 -11.92 -8.01 -15.27
C TYR A 290 -12.79 -8.32 -16.49
N GLU A 291 -12.97 -7.41 -17.44
CA GLU A 291 -13.94 -7.53 -18.55
C GLU A 291 -13.86 -8.88 -19.27
N VAL A 292 -12.64 -9.39 -19.49
CA VAL A 292 -12.38 -10.69 -20.13
C VAL A 292 -13.00 -11.90 -19.41
N TYR A 293 -13.34 -11.76 -18.12
CA TYR A 293 -13.96 -12.81 -17.29
C TYR A 293 -15.49 -12.70 -17.16
N LYS A 294 -16.12 -11.63 -17.69
CA LYS A 294 -17.54 -11.28 -17.45
C LYS A 294 -18.54 -12.38 -17.79
N THR A 295 -18.25 -13.18 -18.80
CA THR A 295 -19.11 -14.27 -19.27
C THR A 295 -18.54 -15.66 -18.94
N VAL A 296 -17.34 -15.70 -18.36
CA VAL A 296 -16.59 -16.94 -18.10
C VAL A 296 -16.75 -17.38 -16.65
N LEU A 297 -16.75 -16.43 -15.70
CA LEU A 297 -16.81 -16.71 -14.27
C LEU A 297 -18.16 -16.30 -13.70
N ALA A 298 -18.85 -17.24 -13.04
CA ALA A 298 -20.14 -16.99 -12.40
C ALA A 298 -20.02 -15.96 -11.26
N GLU A 299 -18.85 -15.89 -10.63
CA GLU A 299 -18.52 -15.01 -9.52
C GLU A 299 -18.07 -13.60 -9.96
N TYR A 300 -18.14 -13.26 -11.25
CA TYR A 300 -17.63 -11.99 -11.80
C TYR A 300 -18.05 -10.74 -11.01
N SER A 301 -19.33 -10.58 -10.71
CA SER A 301 -19.81 -9.43 -9.93
C SER A 301 -19.20 -9.38 -8.54
N GLN A 302 -19.01 -10.54 -7.90
CA GLN A 302 -18.43 -10.63 -6.56
C GLN A 302 -16.92 -10.36 -6.59
N MET A 303 -16.23 -10.72 -7.67
CA MET A 303 -14.83 -10.38 -7.89
C MET A 303 -14.61 -8.86 -7.99
N ILE A 304 -15.49 -8.16 -8.71
CA ILE A 304 -15.49 -6.68 -8.76
C ILE A 304 -15.74 -6.11 -7.37
N ASP A 305 -16.74 -6.62 -6.66
CA ASP A 305 -17.08 -6.14 -5.32
C ASP A 305 -15.90 -6.35 -4.35
N GLU A 306 -15.21 -7.50 -4.39
CA GLU A 306 -14.00 -7.76 -3.61
C GLU A 306 -12.86 -6.79 -3.96
N LEU A 307 -12.61 -6.53 -5.24
CA LEU A 307 -11.49 -5.68 -5.66
C LEU A 307 -11.73 -4.18 -5.34
N THR A 308 -12.99 -3.78 -5.16
CA THR A 308 -13.40 -2.40 -4.86
C THR A 308 -13.65 -2.14 -3.37
N GLN A 309 -13.61 -3.18 -2.54
CA GLN A 309 -13.84 -3.09 -1.09
C GLN A 309 -12.74 -2.36 -0.33
N GLY A 310 -11.53 -2.29 -0.87
CA GLY A 310 -10.43 -1.58 -0.25
C GLY A 310 -9.20 -1.49 -1.14
N VAL A 311 -8.06 -1.22 -0.53
CA VAL A 311 -6.78 -1.12 -1.24
C VAL A 311 -6.32 -2.49 -1.74
N CYS A 312 -5.90 -2.57 -2.99
CA CYS A 312 -5.16 -3.70 -3.55
C CYS A 312 -3.70 -3.30 -3.86
N LEU A 313 -2.79 -4.26 -3.89
CA LEU A 313 -1.40 -4.03 -4.34
C LEU A 313 -1.18 -4.69 -5.68
N ALA A 314 -0.96 -3.90 -6.72
CA ALA A 314 -0.56 -4.41 -8.02
C ALA A 314 0.97 -4.44 -8.12
N MET A 315 1.49 -5.50 -8.74
CA MET A 315 2.91 -5.73 -8.95
C MET A 315 3.16 -6.16 -10.39
N GLN A 316 4.19 -5.60 -11.00
CA GLN A 316 4.83 -6.17 -12.18
C GLN A 316 5.99 -7.03 -11.70
N VAL A 317 6.02 -8.29 -12.14
CA VAL A 317 7.06 -9.25 -11.77
C VAL A 317 7.72 -9.86 -13.00
N GLU A 318 9.00 -10.15 -12.87
CA GLU A 318 9.81 -10.83 -13.88
C GLU A 318 10.55 -11.99 -13.20
N HIS A 319 10.50 -13.19 -13.78
CA HIS A 319 11.21 -14.34 -13.25
C HIS A 319 12.64 -14.41 -13.82
N GLU A 320 13.62 -14.77 -13.00
CA GLU A 320 15.03 -14.82 -13.40
C GLU A 320 15.34 -15.80 -14.54
N GLU A 321 14.56 -16.88 -14.65
CA GLU A 321 14.68 -17.92 -15.69
C GLU A 321 13.73 -17.73 -16.90
N ASN A 322 13.11 -16.56 -17.05
CA ASN A 322 12.01 -16.30 -17.99
C ASN A 322 10.70 -17.08 -17.70
N ASP A 323 9.72 -16.96 -18.59
CA ASP A 323 8.35 -17.51 -18.53
C ASP A 323 7.56 -16.99 -17.32
N SER A 324 7.64 -15.68 -17.07
CA SER A 324 7.10 -15.02 -15.89
C SER A 324 5.62 -15.34 -15.65
N VAL A 325 4.80 -15.34 -16.71
CA VAL A 325 3.37 -15.66 -16.63
C VAL A 325 3.13 -17.10 -16.20
N ALA A 326 3.78 -18.08 -16.84
CA ALA A 326 3.56 -19.49 -16.54
C ALA A 326 3.99 -19.83 -15.11
N ARG A 327 5.14 -19.30 -14.68
CA ARG A 327 5.67 -19.51 -13.33
C ARG A 327 4.83 -18.81 -12.27
N LEU A 328 4.33 -17.60 -12.54
CA LEU A 328 3.48 -16.90 -11.58
C LEU A 328 2.13 -17.63 -11.41
N ARG A 329 1.57 -18.18 -12.49
CA ARG A 329 0.38 -19.05 -12.43
C ARG A 329 0.65 -20.33 -11.65
N GLN A 330 1.83 -20.91 -11.80
CA GLN A 330 2.25 -22.08 -11.03
C GLN A 330 2.31 -21.77 -9.53
N LEU A 331 2.98 -20.68 -9.16
CA LEU A 331 3.11 -20.17 -7.79
C LEU A 331 1.76 -19.76 -7.19
N SER A 332 0.88 -19.15 -7.98
CA SER A 332 -0.47 -18.75 -7.53
C SER A 332 -1.35 -19.98 -7.27
N GLY A 333 -1.28 -20.98 -8.14
CA GLY A 333 -2.07 -22.20 -8.05
C GLY A 333 -3.51 -22.04 -8.56
N PRO A 334 -4.36 -23.07 -8.43
CA PRO A 334 -5.74 -23.06 -8.90
C PRO A 334 -6.56 -21.89 -8.38
N HIS A 335 -7.51 -21.41 -9.18
CA HIS A 335 -8.38 -20.27 -8.85
C HIS A 335 -9.15 -20.46 -7.53
N ASP A 336 -9.62 -21.69 -7.29
CA ASP A 336 -10.31 -22.09 -6.06
C ASP A 336 -9.30 -22.47 -4.96
N PRO A 337 -9.24 -21.75 -3.81
CA PRO A 337 -8.34 -22.07 -2.71
C PRO A 337 -8.52 -23.47 -2.12
N GLU A 338 -9.74 -24.03 -2.12
CA GLU A 338 -9.97 -25.38 -1.60
C GLU A 338 -9.30 -26.42 -2.50
N LEU A 339 -9.46 -26.27 -3.81
CA LEU A 339 -8.75 -27.10 -4.77
C LEU A 339 -7.23 -26.88 -4.68
N ALA A 340 -6.79 -25.63 -4.55
CA ALA A 340 -5.38 -25.28 -4.43
C ALA A 340 -4.73 -25.97 -3.22
N LYS A 341 -5.39 -26.00 -2.06
CA LYS A 341 -4.92 -26.73 -0.86
C LYS A 341 -4.72 -28.22 -1.13
N CYS A 342 -5.58 -28.84 -1.95
CA CYS A 342 -5.48 -30.25 -2.30
C CYS A 342 -4.36 -30.55 -3.30
N VAL A 343 -4.23 -29.76 -4.37
CA VAL A 343 -3.33 -30.10 -5.50
C VAL A 343 -2.00 -29.36 -5.50
N ARG A 344 -1.94 -28.18 -4.87
CA ARG A 344 -0.74 -27.32 -4.76
C ARG A 344 -0.74 -26.60 -3.40
N PRO A 345 -0.58 -27.30 -2.27
CA PRO A 345 -0.70 -26.73 -0.92
C PRO A 345 0.27 -25.58 -0.62
N GLN A 346 1.37 -25.48 -1.39
CA GLN A 346 2.35 -24.40 -1.25
C GLN A 346 2.03 -23.15 -2.08
N SER A 347 0.95 -23.15 -2.85
CA SER A 347 0.59 -22.02 -3.71
C SER A 347 0.06 -20.82 -2.90
N LEU A 348 0.16 -19.63 -3.46
CA LEU A 348 -0.33 -18.41 -2.80
C LEU A 348 -1.83 -18.49 -2.47
N ARG A 349 -2.65 -18.98 -3.40
CA ARG A 349 -4.10 -19.15 -3.21
C ARG A 349 -4.41 -20.22 -2.14
N ALA A 350 -3.60 -21.27 -2.04
CA ALA A 350 -3.75 -22.29 -0.99
C ALA A 350 -3.43 -21.73 0.41
N LYS A 351 -2.32 -20.98 0.53
CA LYS A 351 -1.82 -20.42 1.79
C LYS A 351 -2.67 -19.25 2.31
N PHE A 352 -3.13 -18.36 1.42
CA PHE A 352 -3.71 -17.07 1.81
C PHE A 352 -5.16 -16.87 1.36
N GLY A 353 -5.68 -17.72 0.47
CA GLY A 353 -7.04 -17.65 -0.04
C GLY A 353 -8.08 -18.22 0.93
N SER A 354 -9.23 -17.55 1.00
CA SER A 354 -10.37 -17.95 1.85
C SER A 354 -11.45 -18.69 1.06
N ASP A 355 -11.81 -18.18 -0.13
CA ASP A 355 -12.80 -18.76 -1.04
C ASP A 355 -12.50 -18.32 -2.49
N ARG A 356 -13.34 -18.70 -3.45
CA ARG A 356 -13.14 -18.39 -4.89
C ARG A 356 -13.02 -16.88 -5.18
N VAL A 357 -13.79 -16.06 -4.49
CA VAL A 357 -13.78 -14.59 -4.66
C VAL A 357 -12.58 -13.99 -3.94
N ARG A 358 -12.41 -14.35 -2.67
CA ARG A 358 -11.32 -13.95 -1.76
C ARG A 358 -10.16 -14.94 -1.84
N ASN A 359 -9.70 -15.20 -3.07
CA ASN A 359 -8.62 -16.15 -3.35
C ASN A 359 -7.21 -15.55 -3.20
N ALA A 360 -7.07 -14.44 -2.49
CA ALA A 360 -5.84 -13.70 -2.21
C ALA A 360 -5.15 -12.99 -3.37
N VAL A 361 -4.87 -13.67 -4.49
CA VAL A 361 -4.12 -13.07 -5.60
C VAL A 361 -4.78 -13.28 -6.97
N HIS A 362 -4.81 -12.19 -7.75
CA HIS A 362 -4.92 -12.26 -9.21
C HIS A 362 -3.52 -12.42 -9.81
N CYS A 363 -3.42 -13.21 -10.87
CA CYS A 363 -2.22 -13.33 -11.68
C CYS A 363 -2.64 -13.37 -13.14
N THR A 364 -1.86 -12.77 -14.03
CA THR A 364 -2.11 -12.84 -15.47
C THR A 364 -2.19 -14.31 -15.94
N ASP A 365 -3.19 -14.63 -16.77
CA ASP A 365 -3.38 -15.99 -17.28
C ASP A 365 -2.70 -16.25 -18.62
N LEU A 366 -2.59 -15.23 -19.48
CA LEU A 366 -2.04 -15.33 -20.84
C LEU A 366 -0.87 -14.37 -21.04
N VAL A 367 0.12 -14.79 -21.82
CA VAL A 367 1.30 -13.97 -22.14
C VAL A 367 0.91 -12.66 -22.83
N GLY A 368 -0.09 -12.69 -23.71
CA GLY A 368 -0.60 -11.49 -24.38
C GLY A 368 -1.24 -10.46 -23.46
N ASP A 369 -1.77 -10.90 -22.31
CA ASP A 369 -2.48 -10.03 -21.36
C ASP A 369 -1.53 -9.37 -20.35
N ALA A 370 -0.33 -9.92 -20.14
CA ALA A 370 0.59 -9.43 -19.13
C ALA A 370 0.94 -7.95 -19.31
N LEU A 371 1.21 -7.56 -20.56
CA LEU A 371 1.49 -6.17 -20.90
C LEU A 371 0.26 -5.28 -20.69
N LEU A 372 -0.92 -5.74 -21.08
CA LEU A 372 -2.18 -4.99 -20.97
C LEU A 372 -2.55 -4.75 -19.51
N GLU A 373 -2.54 -5.79 -18.68
CA GLU A 373 -2.82 -5.70 -17.25
C GLU A 373 -1.82 -4.78 -16.54
N THR A 374 -0.54 -4.91 -16.86
CA THR A 374 0.52 -4.07 -16.29
C THR A 374 0.36 -2.60 -16.71
N GLN A 375 0.10 -2.32 -17.99
CA GLN A 375 -0.17 -0.97 -18.47
C GLN A 375 -1.45 -0.38 -17.87
N TYR A 376 -2.48 -1.20 -17.66
CA TYR A 376 -3.71 -0.76 -17.04
C TYR A 376 -3.44 -0.16 -15.64
N PHE A 377 -2.73 -0.88 -14.78
CA PHE A 377 -2.38 -0.37 -13.44
C PHE A 377 -1.38 0.78 -13.48
N PHE A 378 -0.24 0.57 -14.10
CA PHE A 378 0.89 1.49 -13.94
C PHE A 378 0.86 2.67 -14.90
N SER A 379 0.02 2.65 -15.95
CA SER A 379 -0.13 3.77 -16.91
C SER A 379 -1.50 4.43 -16.84
N LEU A 380 -2.59 3.68 -16.99
CA LEU A 380 -3.93 4.28 -17.04
C LEU A 380 -4.41 4.69 -15.65
N LEU A 381 -4.42 3.74 -14.71
CA LEU A 381 -4.91 3.99 -13.35
C LEU A 381 -3.99 4.91 -12.56
N ALA A 382 -2.67 4.72 -12.64
CA ALA A 382 -1.71 5.57 -11.95
C ALA A 382 -1.81 7.05 -12.36
N ARG A 383 -2.20 7.36 -13.61
CA ARG A 383 -2.48 8.75 -14.05
C ARG A 383 -3.81 9.27 -13.52
N SER A 384 -4.82 8.42 -13.41
CA SER A 384 -6.16 8.80 -12.91
C SER A 384 -6.24 9.03 -11.40
N GLN A 385 -5.24 8.57 -10.64
CA GLN A 385 -5.12 8.80 -9.20
C GLN A 385 -4.39 10.12 -8.85
N GLN A 386 -3.88 10.84 -9.85
CA GLN A 386 -3.29 12.18 -9.72
C GLN A 386 -4.39 13.23 -9.81
#